data_AF-A0AAW9IWU2-F1
#
_entry.id   AF-A0AAW9IWU2-F1
#
_cell.length_a   1.000
_cell.length_b   1.000
_cell.length_c   1.000
_cell.angle_alpha   90.00
_cell.angle_beta   90.00
_cell.angle_gamma   90.00
#
_symmetry.space_group_name_H-M   'P 1'
#
loop_
_entity.id
_entity.type
_entity.pdbx_description
1 polymer ?
#
loop_
_entity_poly.entity_id
_entity_poly.type
_entity_poly.pdbx_seq_one_letter_code
_entity_poly.pdbx_strand_id
1 'polypeptide(L)'
;CKILLQLGGGKAVLVNIQGAVAGGEEWMNEAQAQMALVTNKNNEKGPLKEIIKGKDVFIGVSAPNVMDAEMVSTMKKDAIVFAMANPIPEIMPEEAKKGGARVIATGRSDFPNQINNVLVFPGIFRGALDVRATDITEEMKIAAAKAIA
;
A
#
# COMPACT_ATOMS: atom_id res chain seq x y z
N CYS A 1 -4.88 -1.10 4.50
CA CYS A 1 -4.13 -0.55 5.66
C CYS A 1 -4.27 -1.39 6.93
N LYS A 2 -5.46 -1.91 7.29
CA LYS A 2 -5.70 -2.65 8.55
C LYS A 2 -4.66 -3.74 8.88
N ILE A 3 -4.38 -4.66 7.96
CA ILE A 3 -3.37 -5.73 8.15
C ILE A 3 -1.98 -5.16 8.47
N LEU A 4 -1.57 -4.09 7.80
CA LEU A 4 -0.29 -3.44 8.07
C LEU A 4 -0.26 -2.90 9.51
N LEU A 5 -1.32 -2.24 9.96
CA LEU A 5 -1.41 -1.73 11.34
C LEU A 5 -1.37 -2.87 12.38
N GLN A 6 -2.06 -3.98 12.11
CA GLN A 6 -2.03 -5.16 13.00
C GLN A 6 -0.65 -5.81 13.08
N LEU A 7 0.13 -5.74 12.00
CA LEU A 7 1.51 -6.22 11.96
C LEU A 7 2.54 -5.22 12.55
N GLY A 8 2.08 -4.12 13.14
CA GLY A 8 2.96 -3.09 13.70
C GLY A 8 3.50 -2.11 12.66
N GLY A 9 2.93 -2.08 11.46
CA GLY A 9 3.19 -1.06 10.46
C GLY A 9 2.93 0.32 11.05
N GLY A 10 4.01 1.13 11.15
CA GLY A 10 4.07 2.32 12.00
C GLY A 10 3.21 3.51 11.56
N LYS A 11 3.84 4.63 11.21
CA LYS A 11 3.17 5.90 10.86
C LYS A 11 2.60 5.87 9.43
N ALA A 12 1.60 5.04 9.19
CA ALA A 12 0.91 4.98 7.90
C ALA A 12 0.10 6.26 7.65
N VAL A 13 0.14 6.78 6.42
CA VAL A 13 -0.69 7.90 5.96
C VAL A 13 -1.41 7.44 4.69
N LEU A 14 -2.74 7.46 4.70
CA LEU A 14 -3.53 7.20 3.49
C LEU A 14 -3.65 8.50 2.69
N VAL A 15 -3.61 8.40 1.37
CA VAL A 15 -3.73 9.55 0.47
C VAL A 15 -4.80 9.23 -0.57
N ASN A 16 -5.77 10.14 -0.71
CA ASN A 16 -6.80 10.14 -1.73
C ASN A 16 -6.46 11.18 -2.82
N ILE A 17 -7.24 11.24 -3.89
CA ILE A 17 -7.11 12.26 -4.93
C ILE A 17 -7.25 13.69 -4.37
N GLN A 18 -8.05 13.89 -3.32
CA GLN A 18 -8.17 15.17 -2.60
C GLN A 18 -7.00 15.46 -1.65
N GLY A 19 -6.11 14.50 -1.40
CA GLY A 19 -4.96 14.63 -0.48
C GLY A 19 -4.98 13.63 0.66
N ALA A 20 -4.16 13.89 1.68
CA ALA A 20 -4.04 13.04 2.86
C ALA A 20 -5.39 12.86 3.57
N VAL A 21 -5.71 11.62 3.92
CA VAL A 21 -6.81 11.26 4.80
C VAL A 21 -6.43 11.70 6.21
N ALA A 22 -7.09 12.77 6.69
CA ALA A 22 -6.73 13.48 7.90
C ALA A 22 -7.98 13.99 8.64
N GLY A 23 -7.86 14.30 9.92
CA GLY A 23 -8.98 14.81 10.71
C GLY A 23 -9.50 16.15 10.18
N GLY A 24 -10.83 16.28 10.13
CA GLY A 24 -11.53 17.51 9.73
C GLY A 24 -11.70 17.70 8.22
N GLU A 25 -11.39 16.68 7.41
CA GLU A 25 -11.62 16.72 5.95
C GLU A 25 -13.06 16.27 5.61
N GLU A 26 -13.89 17.16 5.07
CA GLU A 26 -15.31 16.90 4.80
C GLU A 26 -15.56 15.98 3.59
N TRP A 27 -14.56 15.85 2.69
CA TRP A 27 -14.68 15.03 1.48
C TRP A 27 -14.53 13.52 1.76
N MET A 28 -14.14 13.13 2.97
CA MET A 28 -13.91 11.74 3.33
C MET A 28 -15.21 10.94 3.40
N ASN A 29 -15.19 9.72 2.86
CA ASN A 29 -16.24 8.75 3.16
C ASN A 29 -16.08 8.16 4.57
N GLU A 30 -17.09 7.41 5.03
CA GLU A 30 -17.10 6.82 6.38
C GLU A 30 -15.86 5.94 6.66
N ALA A 31 -15.48 5.09 5.72
CA ALA A 31 -14.32 4.22 5.88
C ALA A 31 -13.00 5.00 5.99
N GLN A 32 -12.85 6.08 5.22
CA GLN A 32 -11.71 7.00 5.29
C GLN A 32 -11.70 7.75 6.63
N ALA A 33 -12.84 8.24 7.09
CA ALA A 33 -12.96 8.89 8.40
C ALA A 33 -12.55 7.95 9.54
N GLN A 34 -13.00 6.69 9.52
CA GLN A 34 -12.58 5.67 10.49
C GLN A 34 -11.06 5.40 10.40
N MET A 35 -10.50 5.38 9.18
CA MET A 35 -9.07 5.20 9.03
C MET A 35 -8.25 6.39 9.52
N ALA A 36 -8.75 7.62 9.37
CA ALA A 36 -8.09 8.83 9.86
C ALA A 36 -7.89 8.80 11.40
N LEU A 37 -8.75 8.09 12.13
CA LEU A 37 -8.64 7.95 13.60
C LEU A 37 -7.45 7.07 14.03
N VAL A 38 -7.04 6.12 13.20
CA VAL A 38 -6.03 5.10 13.55
C VAL A 38 -4.75 5.19 12.70
N THR A 39 -4.74 6.06 11.69
CA THR A 39 -3.58 6.37 10.84
C THR A 39 -3.22 7.85 10.97
N ASN A 40 -2.19 8.28 10.24
CA ASN A 40 -1.80 9.69 10.13
C ASN A 40 -1.70 10.41 11.48
N LYS A 41 -0.95 9.81 12.43
CA LYS A 41 -0.84 10.30 13.83
C LYS A 41 -0.31 11.73 13.97
N ASN A 42 0.39 12.23 12.95
CA ASN A 42 0.90 13.60 12.92
C ASN A 42 -0.09 14.58 12.25
N ASN A 43 -1.27 14.11 11.84
CA ASN A 43 -2.29 14.87 11.12
C ASN A 43 -1.74 15.61 9.90
N GLU A 44 -0.92 14.91 9.10
CA GLU A 44 -0.32 15.43 7.88
C GLU A 44 -1.44 15.74 6.86
N LYS A 45 -1.35 16.89 6.19
CA LYS A 45 -2.33 17.37 5.21
C LYS A 45 -1.65 17.77 3.91
N GLY A 46 -2.41 17.73 2.81
CA GLY A 46 -1.95 18.12 1.49
C GLY A 46 -1.82 16.96 0.51
N PRO A 47 -1.31 17.24 -0.70
CA PRO A 47 -1.25 16.27 -1.80
C PRO A 47 -0.13 15.24 -1.61
N LEU A 48 -0.20 14.15 -2.38
CA LEU A 48 0.79 13.06 -2.37
C LEU A 48 2.24 13.56 -2.44
N LYS A 49 2.53 14.51 -3.34
CA LYS A 49 3.88 15.08 -3.54
C LYS A 49 4.48 15.65 -2.25
N GLU A 50 3.67 16.18 -1.35
CA GLU A 50 4.12 16.70 -0.06
C GLU A 50 4.23 15.58 0.98
N ILE A 51 3.22 14.70 1.03
CA ILE A 51 3.13 13.63 2.03
C ILE A 51 4.23 12.58 1.85
N ILE A 52 4.66 12.31 0.62
CA ILE A 52 5.62 11.23 0.35
C ILE A 52 7.05 11.56 0.79
N LYS A 53 7.36 12.84 1.01
CA LYS A 53 8.69 13.30 1.43
C LYS A 53 9.10 12.61 2.72
N GLY A 54 10.28 11.99 2.71
CA GLY A 54 10.85 11.29 3.86
C GLY A 54 10.12 10.02 4.29
N LYS A 55 9.20 9.47 3.47
CA LYS A 55 8.58 8.16 3.75
C LYS A 55 9.54 7.03 3.36
N ASP A 56 9.46 5.93 4.10
CA ASP A 56 10.27 4.72 3.86
C ASP A 56 9.65 3.82 2.77
N VAL A 57 8.31 3.81 2.71
CA VAL A 57 7.54 2.90 1.85
C VAL A 57 6.39 3.65 1.17
N PHE A 58 6.23 3.42 -0.13
CA PHE A 58 5.04 3.78 -0.89
C PHE A 58 4.30 2.52 -1.32
N ILE A 59 2.97 2.50 -1.14
CA ILE A 59 2.07 1.43 -1.60
C ILE A 59 0.94 2.06 -2.39
N GLY A 60 1.02 1.96 -3.72
CA GLY A 60 0.03 2.43 -4.68
C GLY A 60 -0.97 1.34 -5.04
N VAL A 61 -2.25 1.67 -4.89
CA VAL A 61 -3.41 0.90 -5.37
C VAL A 61 -4.45 1.88 -5.96
N SER A 62 -3.99 2.81 -6.80
CA SER A 62 -4.78 3.96 -7.23
C SER A 62 -4.88 4.07 -8.75
N ALA A 63 -4.11 4.97 -9.36
CA ALA A 63 -4.25 5.41 -10.73
C ALA A 63 -2.87 5.46 -11.42
N PRO A 64 -2.83 5.38 -12.76
CA PRO A 64 -1.55 5.36 -13.49
C PRO A 64 -0.81 6.69 -13.40
N ASN A 65 0.53 6.64 -13.39
CA ASN A 65 1.42 7.81 -13.49
C ASN A 65 1.18 8.92 -12.43
N VAL A 66 0.73 8.56 -11.22
CA VAL A 66 0.57 9.51 -10.10
C VAL A 66 1.87 9.79 -9.34
N MET A 67 2.92 9.04 -9.65
CA MET A 67 4.24 9.11 -9.05
C MET A 67 5.30 9.34 -10.13
N ASP A 68 6.31 10.15 -9.83
CA ASP A 68 7.46 10.41 -10.70
C ASP A 68 8.80 10.20 -9.97
N ALA A 69 9.91 10.24 -10.72
CA ALA A 69 11.24 10.04 -10.17
C ALA A 69 11.63 11.13 -9.14
N GLU A 70 11.12 12.35 -9.29
CA GLU A 70 11.35 13.45 -8.34
C GLU A 70 10.74 13.09 -6.98
N MET A 71 9.47 12.68 -6.94
CA MET A 71 8.80 12.25 -5.72
C MET A 71 9.56 11.11 -5.04
N VAL A 72 9.97 10.09 -5.80
CA VAL A 72 10.76 8.97 -5.24
C VAL A 72 12.09 9.46 -4.66
N SER A 73 12.76 10.42 -5.30
CA SER A 73 14.02 10.98 -4.78
C SER A 73 13.89 11.73 -3.46
N THR A 74 12.66 12.18 -3.12
CA THR A 74 12.37 12.81 -1.82
C THR A 74 12.06 11.81 -0.71
N MET A 75 11.89 10.53 -1.04
CA MET A 75 11.73 9.46 -0.05
C MET A 75 13.05 9.21 0.69
N LYS A 76 13.00 8.44 1.77
CA LYS A 76 14.23 8.08 2.49
C LYS A 76 15.14 7.17 1.65
N LYS A 77 16.41 7.12 2.03
CA LYS A 77 17.36 6.13 1.52
C LYS A 77 16.77 4.73 1.66
N ASP A 78 17.01 3.90 0.65
CA ASP A 78 16.54 2.52 0.58
C ASP A 78 15.01 2.39 0.49
N ALA A 79 14.34 3.38 -0.12
CA ALA A 79 12.90 3.41 -0.32
C ALA A 79 12.34 2.15 -1.00
N ILE A 80 11.18 1.72 -0.53
CA ILE A 80 10.39 0.62 -1.10
C ILE A 80 9.18 1.21 -1.84
N VAL A 81 9.02 0.88 -3.12
CA VAL A 81 7.94 1.37 -3.98
C VAL A 81 7.14 0.19 -4.52
N PHE A 82 5.92 0.01 -4.02
CA PHE A 82 4.95 -0.95 -4.57
C PHE A 82 3.93 -0.20 -5.40
N ALA A 83 4.03 -0.27 -6.73
CA ALA A 83 3.14 0.42 -7.68
C ALA A 83 2.23 -0.60 -8.38
N MET A 84 1.04 -0.83 -7.81
CA MET A 84 0.15 -1.95 -8.18
C MET A 84 -1.07 -1.54 -9.01
N ALA A 85 -1.20 -0.29 -9.44
CA ALA A 85 -2.21 0.08 -10.42
C ALA A 85 -2.04 -0.75 -11.72
N ASN A 86 -3.16 -1.16 -12.28
CA ASN A 86 -3.21 -1.96 -13.51
C ASN A 86 -4.07 -1.25 -14.58
N PRO A 87 -3.73 -1.36 -15.87
CA PRO A 87 -2.55 -2.03 -16.43
C PRO A 87 -1.27 -1.19 -16.38
N ILE A 88 -1.41 0.13 -16.15
CA ILE A 88 -0.29 1.06 -16.03
C ILE A 88 -0.09 1.38 -14.55
N PRO A 89 1.11 1.15 -13.98
CA PRO A 89 1.37 1.40 -12.56
C PRO A 89 1.38 2.90 -12.23
N GLU A 90 1.36 3.21 -10.94
CA GLU A 90 1.52 4.57 -10.42
C GLU A 90 2.83 5.22 -10.90
N ILE A 91 3.87 4.41 -11.08
CA ILE A 91 5.17 4.78 -11.65
C ILE A 91 5.78 3.54 -12.32
N MET A 92 6.41 3.71 -13.48
CA MET A 92 7.12 2.61 -14.12
C MET A 92 8.38 2.21 -13.31
N PRO A 93 8.75 0.92 -13.26
CA PRO A 93 9.90 0.49 -12.47
C PRO A 93 11.22 1.21 -12.80
N GLU A 94 11.47 1.50 -14.08
CA GLU A 94 12.67 2.23 -14.49
C GLU A 94 12.70 3.66 -13.93
N GLU A 95 11.56 4.35 -13.90
CA GLU A 95 11.45 5.69 -13.33
C GLU A 95 11.59 5.68 -11.80
N ALA A 96 11.00 4.68 -11.14
CA ALA A 96 11.19 4.51 -9.69
C ALA A 96 12.67 4.24 -9.35
N LYS A 97 13.36 3.43 -10.16
CA LYS A 97 14.79 3.16 -10.01
C LYS A 97 15.64 4.41 -10.23
N LYS A 98 15.32 5.23 -11.24
CA LYS A 98 15.98 6.54 -11.46
C LYS A 98 15.81 7.48 -10.27
N GLY A 99 14.64 7.47 -9.64
CA GLY A 99 14.38 8.21 -8.41
C GLY A 99 15.09 7.66 -7.17
N GLY A 100 15.74 6.50 -7.25
CA GLY A 100 16.53 5.92 -6.15
C GLY A 100 15.78 4.88 -5.30
N ALA A 101 14.65 4.36 -5.74
CA ALA A 101 13.98 3.25 -5.07
C ALA A 101 14.90 2.01 -5.03
N ARG A 102 15.04 1.40 -3.85
CA ARG A 102 15.86 0.20 -3.65
C ARG A 102 15.10 -1.08 -3.93
N VAL A 103 13.83 -1.13 -3.55
CA VAL A 103 12.93 -2.25 -3.83
C VAL A 103 11.73 -1.73 -4.60
N ILE A 104 11.41 -2.39 -5.70
CA ILE A 104 10.32 -2.02 -6.58
C ILE A 104 9.48 -3.28 -6.82
N ALA A 105 8.17 -3.17 -6.66
CA ALA A 105 7.21 -4.23 -6.93
C ALA A 105 6.02 -3.67 -7.72
N THR A 106 5.40 -4.51 -8.56
CA THR A 106 4.23 -4.11 -9.36
C THR A 106 3.16 -5.19 -9.38
N GLY A 107 1.97 -4.87 -9.90
CA GLY A 107 0.94 -5.89 -10.18
C GLY A 107 1.19 -6.70 -11.46
N ARG A 108 2.15 -6.30 -12.29
CA ARG A 108 2.35 -6.88 -13.63
C ARG A 108 3.37 -8.02 -13.61
N SER A 109 3.12 -9.02 -14.46
CA SER A 109 3.94 -10.23 -14.57
C SER A 109 5.20 -10.06 -15.42
N ASP A 110 5.28 -8.99 -16.22
CA ASP A 110 6.44 -8.70 -17.06
C ASP A 110 7.55 -7.94 -16.33
N PHE A 111 7.36 -7.63 -15.04
CA PHE A 111 8.37 -7.03 -14.17
C PHE A 111 8.74 -7.96 -13.00
N PRO A 112 9.96 -7.84 -12.44
CA PRO A 112 10.32 -8.50 -11.19
C PRO A 112 9.38 -8.12 -10.03
N ASN A 113 9.35 -8.95 -8.99
CA ASN A 113 8.57 -8.73 -7.77
C ASN A 113 7.08 -8.47 -8.05
N GLN A 114 6.44 -9.34 -8.84
CA GLN A 114 5.01 -9.25 -9.04
C GLN A 114 4.25 -9.52 -7.73
N ILE A 115 3.42 -8.57 -7.30
CA ILE A 115 2.44 -8.78 -6.23
C ILE A 115 1.18 -9.32 -6.89
N ASN A 116 0.97 -10.63 -6.74
CA ASN A 116 -0.15 -11.33 -7.36
C ASN A 116 -1.09 -11.92 -6.32
N ASN A 117 -2.33 -11.50 -6.44
CA ASN A 117 -3.49 -11.96 -5.71
C ASN A 117 -3.71 -13.49 -5.77
N VAL A 118 -3.31 -14.15 -6.86
CA VAL A 118 -3.33 -15.63 -7.03
C VAL A 118 -2.49 -16.36 -5.98
N LEU A 119 -1.52 -15.70 -5.35
CA LEU A 119 -0.72 -16.29 -4.27
C LEU A 119 -1.54 -16.55 -3.00
N VAL A 120 -2.67 -15.83 -2.82
CA VAL A 120 -3.44 -15.87 -1.57
C VAL A 120 -4.69 -16.73 -1.68
N PHE A 121 -5.53 -16.48 -2.69
CA PHE A 121 -6.90 -17.03 -2.70
C PHE A 121 -6.95 -18.56 -2.65
N PRO A 122 -6.19 -19.30 -3.48
CA PRO A 122 -6.28 -20.77 -3.48
C PRO A 122 -5.92 -21.36 -2.12
N GLY A 123 -4.87 -20.84 -1.47
CA GLY A 123 -4.40 -21.33 -0.18
C GLY A 123 -5.34 -20.99 0.97
N ILE A 124 -5.78 -19.72 1.08
CA ILE A 124 -6.65 -19.29 2.19
C ILE A 124 -8.01 -19.99 2.15
N PHE A 125 -8.61 -20.15 0.96
CA PHE A 125 -9.87 -20.88 0.81
C PHE A 125 -9.71 -22.38 1.03
N ARG A 126 -8.61 -22.98 0.55
CA ARG A 126 -8.36 -24.40 0.81
C ARG A 126 -8.29 -24.68 2.30
N GLY A 127 -7.51 -23.89 3.05
CA GLY A 127 -7.41 -24.05 4.50
C GLY A 127 -8.74 -23.83 5.22
N ALA A 128 -9.49 -22.79 4.84
CA ALA A 128 -10.80 -22.51 5.44
C ALA A 128 -11.83 -23.63 5.19
N LEU A 129 -11.88 -24.16 3.96
CA LEU A 129 -12.82 -25.22 3.59
C LEU A 129 -12.49 -26.55 4.28
N ASP A 130 -11.21 -26.89 4.43
CA ASP A 130 -10.78 -28.15 5.04
C ASP A 130 -11.20 -28.28 6.50
N VAL A 131 -11.20 -27.17 7.23
CA VAL A 131 -11.63 -27.12 8.64
C VAL A 131 -13.07 -26.65 8.81
N ARG A 132 -13.78 -26.39 7.71
CA ARG A 132 -15.15 -25.83 7.68
C ARG A 132 -15.25 -24.55 8.52
N ALA A 133 -14.28 -23.65 8.37
CA ALA A 133 -14.29 -22.36 9.03
C ALA A 133 -15.57 -21.58 8.66
N THR A 134 -16.20 -20.95 9.65
CA THR A 134 -17.43 -20.16 9.43
C THR A 134 -17.16 -18.76 8.87
N ASP A 135 -15.91 -18.29 8.95
CA ASP A 135 -15.47 -16.98 8.46
C ASP A 135 -13.96 -16.96 8.19
N ILE A 136 -13.49 -15.96 7.44
CA ILE A 136 -12.06 -15.66 7.23
C ILE A 136 -11.64 -14.53 8.18
N THR A 137 -11.06 -14.90 9.32
CA THR A 137 -10.68 -13.94 10.37
C THR A 137 -9.46 -13.10 9.97
N GLU A 138 -9.21 -12.00 10.69
CA GLU A 138 -8.00 -11.19 10.49
C GLU A 138 -6.72 -11.97 10.80
N GLU A 139 -6.75 -12.85 11.80
CA GLU A 139 -5.63 -13.75 12.14
C GLU A 139 -5.33 -14.72 11.00
N MET A 140 -6.36 -15.24 10.32
CA MET A 140 -6.18 -16.07 9.13
C MET A 140 -5.52 -15.28 7.98
N LYS A 141 -5.91 -14.02 7.77
CA LYS A 141 -5.29 -13.15 6.76
C LYS A 141 -3.81 -12.88 7.08
N ILE A 142 -3.50 -12.62 8.35
CA ILE A 142 -2.11 -12.46 8.82
C ILE A 142 -1.32 -13.77 8.66
N ALA A 143 -1.90 -14.91 9.01
CA ALA A 143 -1.26 -16.22 8.87
C ALA A 143 -0.96 -16.53 7.39
N ALA A 144 -1.90 -16.26 6.49
CA ALA A 144 -1.71 -16.41 5.04
C ALA A 144 -0.58 -15.50 4.54
N ALA A 145 -0.55 -14.22 4.94
CA ALA A 145 0.52 -13.30 4.57
C ALA A 145 1.91 -13.79 5.04
N LYS A 146 2.00 -14.29 6.27
CA LYS A 146 3.25 -14.85 6.83
C LYS A 146 3.68 -16.16 6.18
N ALA A 147 2.74 -16.98 5.72
CA ALA A 147 3.06 -18.24 5.06
C ALA A 147 3.61 -18.04 3.63
N ILE A 148 3.31 -16.90 3.00
CA ILE A 148 3.80 -16.55 1.67
C ILE A 148 5.18 -15.86 1.74
N ALA A 149 5.45 -15.11 2.81
CA ALA A 149 6.67 -14.32 3.00
C ALA A 149 7.89 -15.18 3.33
#